data_AF-A0A7V9PSN2-F1
#
_entry.id   AF-A0A7V9PSN2-F1
#
_cell.length_a   1.000
_cell.length_b   1.000
_cell.length_c   1.000
_cell.angle_alpha   90.00
_cell.angle_beta   90.00
_cell.angle_gamma   90.00
#
_symmetry.space_group_name_H-M   'P 1'
#
loop_
_entity.id
_entity.type
_entity.pdbx_description
1 polymer ?
#
loop_
_entity_poly.entity_id
_entity_poly.type
_entity_poly.pdbx_seq_one_letter_code
_entity_poly.pdbx_strand_id
1 'polypeptide(L)'
;MALRIVATSPHPGLVSLPWHQPLEEWDHESLIPLPRGLSRHIVRFVRLDSHVFAVKETREPIALREYRLLRDLRRIKAPAVEPIGVVTGRQ
;
A
#
# COMPACT_ATOMS: atom_id res chain seq x y z
N MET A 1 -1.76 12.86 15.45
CA MET A 1 -1.24 13.62 14.27
C MET A 1 -2.17 13.39 13.08
N ALA A 2 -2.08 14.19 12.03
CA ALA A 2 -2.89 14.00 10.82
C ALA A 2 -2.26 12.96 9.87
N LEU A 3 -3.10 12.09 9.31
CA LEU A 3 -2.69 11.18 8.23
C LEU A 3 -2.28 11.97 7.00
N ARG A 4 -1.16 11.58 6.39
CA ARG A 4 -0.67 12.16 5.13
C ARG A 4 -0.62 11.08 4.06
N ILE A 5 -1.25 11.34 2.91
CA ILE A 5 -1.23 10.46 1.74
C ILE A 5 -0.50 11.17 0.62
N VAL A 6 0.58 10.56 0.11
CA VAL A 6 1.30 11.02 -1.08
C VAL A 6 1.11 9.98 -2.17
N ALA A 7 0.42 10.33 -3.24
CA ALA A 7 0.10 9.44 -4.34
C ALA A 7 0.20 10.17 -5.69
N THR A 8 0.51 9.43 -6.75
CA THR A 8 0.61 10.02 -8.10
C THR A 8 -0.78 10.15 -8.75
N SER A 9 -1.67 9.17 -8.53
CA SER A 9 -3.08 9.22 -8.90
C SER A 9 -3.84 8.28 -7.97
N PRO A 10 -4.32 8.77 -6.81
CA PRO A 10 -4.98 7.91 -5.84
C PRO A 10 -6.40 7.55 -6.32
N HIS A 11 -6.71 6.26 -6.34
CA HIS A 11 -8.09 5.80 -6.44
C HIS A 11 -8.89 6.38 -5.25
N PRO A 12 -10.08 6.98 -5.45
CA PRO A 12 -10.84 7.63 -4.37
C PRO A 12 -11.11 6.69 -3.19
N GLY A 13 -11.43 5.41 -3.45
CA GLY A 13 -11.63 4.39 -2.41
C GLY A 13 -10.42 4.12 -1.51
N LEU A 14 -9.22 4.66 -1.81
CA LEU A 14 -8.10 4.58 -0.88
C LEU A 14 -8.36 5.38 0.38
N VAL A 15 -9.07 6.52 0.33
CA VAL A 15 -9.31 7.34 1.53
C VAL A 15 -10.28 6.69 2.52
N SER A 16 -11.13 5.76 2.05
CA SER A 16 -12.10 5.04 2.88
C SER A 16 -11.51 3.81 3.59
N LEU A 17 -10.25 3.46 3.32
CA LEU A 17 -9.61 2.33 4.01
C LEU A 17 -9.31 2.67 5.48
N PRO A 18 -9.30 1.67 6.38
CA PRO A 18 -9.12 1.88 7.82
C PRO A 18 -7.64 2.15 8.18
N TRP A 19 -7.09 3.25 7.67
CA TRP A 19 -5.70 3.66 7.91
C TRP A 19 -5.35 3.93 9.36
N HIS A 20 -6.32 3.94 10.27
CA HIS A 20 -6.11 4.07 11.71
C HIS A 20 -5.86 2.73 12.41
N GLN A 21 -6.09 1.58 11.76
CA GLN A 21 -5.91 0.24 12.34
C GLN A 21 -4.60 -0.40 11.85
N PRO A 22 -3.85 -1.14 12.68
CA PRO A 22 -2.81 -2.07 12.24
C PRO A 22 -3.27 -2.90 11.04
N LEU A 23 -2.44 -3.00 10.01
CA LEU A 23 -2.79 -3.70 8.77
C LEU A 23 -3.08 -5.18 9.01
N GLU A 24 -2.54 -5.74 10.10
CA GLU A 24 -2.84 -7.10 10.52
C GLU A 24 -4.28 -7.28 11.02
N GLU A 25 -4.86 -6.23 11.59
CA GLU A 25 -6.20 -6.16 12.18
C GLU A 25 -7.29 -5.73 11.17
N TRP A 26 -6.92 -5.45 9.91
CA TRP A 26 -7.91 -5.08 8.89
C TRP A 26 -8.89 -6.23 8.63
N ASP A 27 -10.19 -5.91 8.64
CA ASP A 27 -11.27 -6.87 8.46
C ASP A 27 -11.28 -7.55 7.09
N HIS A 28 -11.68 -8.82 7.11
CA HIS A 28 -11.66 -9.71 5.94
C HIS A 28 -12.59 -9.26 4.80
N GLU A 29 -13.62 -8.46 5.05
CA GLU A 29 -14.57 -8.03 4.01
C GLU A 29 -13.92 -7.24 2.88
N SER A 30 -12.85 -6.50 3.18
CA SER A 30 -12.08 -5.75 2.18
C SER A 30 -10.91 -6.53 1.59
N LEU A 31 -10.56 -7.67 2.20
CA LEU A 31 -9.34 -8.42 1.93
C LEU A 31 -9.56 -9.56 0.93
N ILE A 32 -8.67 -9.66 -0.05
CA ILE A 32 -8.65 -10.77 -0.99
C ILE A 32 -7.55 -11.75 -0.59
N PRO A 33 -7.85 -13.07 -0.46
CA PRO A 33 -6.82 -14.07 -0.31
C PRO A 33 -6.11 -14.27 -1.66
N LEU A 34 -4.91 -13.72 -1.78
CA LEU A 34 -4.02 -13.99 -2.91
C LEU A 34 -2.84 -14.88 -2.48
N PRO A 35 -2.34 -15.77 -3.36
CA PRO A 35 -1.12 -16.51 -3.09
C PRO A 35 0.01 -15.52 -2.79
N ARG A 36 0.49 -15.54 -1.55
CA ARG A 36 1.63 -14.72 -1.12
C ARG A 36 2.90 -15.54 -1.21
N GLY A 37 3.95 -14.95 -1.76
CA GLY A 37 5.30 -15.45 -1.54
C GLY A 37 5.72 -15.32 -0.07
N LEU A 38 6.95 -15.71 0.24
CA LEU A 38 7.55 -15.55 1.57
C LEU A 38 7.82 -14.06 1.85
N SER A 39 6.79 -13.32 2.28
CA SER A 39 6.96 -11.97 2.81
C SER A 39 7.15 -12.02 4.31
N ARG A 40 8.23 -11.39 4.79
CA ARG A 40 8.47 -11.11 6.22
C ARG A 40 7.64 -9.95 6.76
N HIS A 41 6.99 -9.18 5.89
CA HIS A 41 6.16 -8.04 6.27
C HIS A 41 4.68 -8.36 6.09
N ILE A 42 3.85 -7.73 6.91
CA ILE A 42 2.40 -7.76 6.75
C ILE A 42 2.05 -7.06 5.43
N VAL A 43 1.49 -7.86 4.52
CA VAL A 43 0.94 -7.40 3.25
C VAL A 43 -0.50 -7.88 3.19
N ARG A 44 -1.38 -6.98 2.75
CA ARG A 44 -2.81 -7.22 2.56
C ARG A 44 -3.20 -6.79 1.16
N PHE A 45 -4.13 -7.51 0.56
CA PHE A 45 -4.64 -7.16 -0.76
C PHE A 45 -6.08 -6.69 -0.61
N VAL A 46 -6.37 -5.48 -1.08
CA VAL A 46 -7.71 -4.91 -1.02
C VAL A 46 -8.30 -4.78 -2.41
N ARG A 47 -9.59 -5.12 -2.54
CA ARG A 47 -10.36 -4.83 -3.75
C ARG A 47 -11.03 -3.48 -3.60
N LEU A 48 -10.79 -2.57 -4.54
CA LEU A 48 -11.58 -1.35 -4.69
C LEU A 48 -12.10 -1.32 -6.12
N ASP A 49 -13.42 -1.41 -6.28
CA ASP A 49 -14.08 -1.58 -7.57
C ASP A 49 -13.46 -2.75 -8.37
N SER A 50 -12.99 -2.47 -9.58
CA SER A 50 -12.32 -3.43 -10.46
C SER A 50 -10.82 -3.59 -10.20
N HIS A 51 -10.24 -2.86 -9.25
CA HIS A 51 -8.81 -2.82 -9.00
C HIS A 51 -8.43 -3.61 -7.73
N VAL A 52 -7.23 -4.19 -7.75
CA VAL A 52 -6.64 -4.86 -6.59
C VAL A 52 -5.37 -4.12 -6.19
N PHE A 53 -5.29 -3.72 -4.93
CA PHE A 53 -4.14 -3.01 -4.38
C PHE A 53 -3.41 -3.88 -3.37
N ALA A 54 -2.09 -3.89 -3.43
CA ALA A 54 -1.25 -4.44 -2.38
C ALA A 54 -0.91 -3.32 -1.37
N VAL A 55 -1.35 -3.49 -0.12
CA VAL A 55 -1.03 -2.60 0.99
C VAL A 55 0.01 -3.28 1.86
N LYS A 56 1.05 -2.55 2.24
CA LYS A 56 2.14 -3.04 3.10
C LYS A 56 2.34 -2.06 4.24
N GLU A 57 2.46 -2.59 5.44
CA GLU A 57 2.79 -1.81 6.63
C GLU A 57 4.28 -1.93 6.95
N THR A 58 4.91 -0.79 7.22
CA THR A 58 6.33 -0.68 7.61
C THR A 58 6.60 0.69 8.21
N ARG A 59 7.84 0.93 8.65
CA ARG A 59 8.27 2.23 9.19
C ARG A 59 8.31 3.29 8.09
N GLU A 60 7.91 4.52 8.41
CA GLU A 60 7.81 5.63 7.45
C GLU A 60 9.06 5.85 6.58
N PRO A 61 10.31 5.88 7.11
CA PRO A 61 11.50 6.04 6.27
C PRO A 61 11.68 4.91 5.24
N ILE A 62 11.27 3.69 5.61
CA ILE A 62 11.33 2.51 4.72
C ILE A 62 10.25 2.64 3.64
N ALA A 63 9.02 3.00 4.01
CA ALA A 63 7.92 3.17 3.06
C ALA A 63 8.24 4.23 1.99
N LEU A 64 8.79 5.39 2.42
CA LEU A 64 9.21 6.45 1.51
C LEU A 64 10.33 5.99 0.55
N ARG A 65 11.31 5.22 1.06
CA ARG A 65 12.40 4.68 0.24
C ARG A 65 11.88 3.66 -0.77
N GLU A 66 11.01 2.74 -0.37
CA GLU A 66 10.41 1.74 -1.27
C GLU A 66 9.55 2.41 -2.35
N TYR A 67 8.74 3.42 -1.99
CA TYR A 67 7.95 4.17 -2.95
C TYR A 67 8.82 4.85 -4.00
N ARG A 68 9.93 5.48 -3.61
CA ARG A 68 10.90 6.08 -4.55
C ARG A 68 11.53 5.01 -5.43
N LEU A 69 12.00 3.90 -4.85
CA LEU A 69 12.60 2.79 -5.60
C LEU A 69 11.65 2.24 -6.69
N LEU A 70 10.38 2.02 -6.36
CA LEU A 70 9.39 1.54 -7.34
C LEU A 70 9.16 2.55 -8.47
N ARG A 71 9.21 3.86 -8.18
CA ARG A 71 9.14 4.90 -9.22
C ARG A 71 10.38 4.89 -10.11
N ASP A 72 11.56 4.68 -9.54
CA ASP A 72 12.81 4.58 -10.29
C ASP A 72 12.81 3.33 -11.20
N LEU A 73 12.38 2.18 -10.68
CA LEU A 73 12.21 0.94 -11.45
C LEU A 73 11.23 1.13 -12.61
N ARG A 74 10.10 1.83 -12.38
CA ARG A 74 9.15 2.18 -13.43
C ARG A 74 9.79 3.04 -14.52
N ARG A 75 10.60 4.03 -14.16
CA ARG A 75 11.28 4.93 -15.13
C ARG A 75 12.19 4.15 -16.09
N ILE A 76 12.87 3.13 -15.59
CA ILE A 76 13.73 2.26 -16.41
C ILE A 76 12.99 1.07 -17.04
N LYS A 77 11.65 1.02 -16.92
CA LYS A 77 10.80 -0.07 -17.42
C LYS A 77 11.17 -1.46 -16.88
N ALA A 78 11.72 -1.52 -15.67
CA ALA A 78 11.99 -2.78 -15.01
C ALA A 78 10.68 -3.44 -14.54
N PRO A 79 10.58 -4.78 -14.54
CA PRO A 79 9.40 -5.49 -14.05
C PRO A 79 9.25 -5.27 -12.54
N ALA A 80 8.23 -4.52 -12.14
CA ALA A 80 7.90 -4.23 -10.74
C ALA A 80 6.42 -3.89 -10.60
N VAL A 81 5.91 -3.96 -9.37
CA VAL A 81 4.56 -3.47 -9.05
C VAL A 81 4.45 -1.96 -9.27
N GLU A 82 3.25 -1.50 -9.62
CA GLU A 82 2.96 -0.08 -9.76
C GLU A 82 2.98 0.65 -8.41
N PRO A 83 3.81 1.70 -8.25
CA PRO A 83 3.76 2.53 -7.06
C PRO A 83 2.53 3.44 -7.08
N ILE A 84 1.58 3.18 -6.18
CA ILE A 84 0.34 3.97 -6.05
C ILE A 84 0.56 5.18 -5.14
N GLY A 85 1.07 4.95 -3.93
CA GLY A 85 1.31 5.99 -2.95
C GLY A 85 1.91 5.48 -1.64
N VAL A 86 2.11 6.41 -0.71
CA VAL A 86 2.57 6.15 0.66
C VAL A 86 1.68 6.91 1.64
N VAL A 87 1.29 6.24 2.73
CA VAL A 87 0.51 6.81 3.83
C VAL A 87 1.42 6.92 5.05
N THR A 88 1.47 8.08 5.67
CA THR A 88 2.29 8.36 6.86
C THR A 88 1.51 9.10 7.94
N GLY A 89 2.12 9.30 9.11
CA GLY A 89 1.48 9.98 10.24
C GLY A 89 0.50 9.11 11.05
N ARG A 90 0.55 7.79 10.87
CA ARG A 90 -0.09 6.81 11.78
C ARG A 90 0.60 6.85 13.14
N GLN A 91 -0.19 6.79 14.22
CA GLN A 91 0.30 6.67 15.59
C GLN A 91 -0.03 5.28 16.12
#